data_AF-A0A418VUX2-F1
#
_entry.id   AF-A0A418VUX2-F1
#
_cell.length_a   1.000
_cell.length_b   1.000
_cell.length_c   1.000
_cell.angle_alpha   90.00
_cell.angle_beta   90.00
_cell.angle_gamma   90.00
#
_symmetry.space_group_name_H-M   'P 1'
#
loop_
_entity.id
_entity.type
_entity.pdbx_description
1 polymer ?
#
loop_
_entity_poly.entity_id
_entity_poly.type
_entity_poly.pdbx_seq_one_letter_code
_entity_poly.pdbx_strand_id
1 'polypeptide(L)'
;MQGRGAPMMNGPAEERAEGSAGHNPTEEALEEDQGGQIQGDQPNVSPEEQAQYDQFMDQAFRLIYDQKSFPQVMKRLVATPDPVEGLAAVVVMVVQRLQDTAKQQGVQLSGDVLYHGGADLLADLADTAEKAGIHTFSPQELEKALYRALDLYRTMGQQSGQLDPRPFQQDWDVLQRADKAGRLDEVLPQFGKGRENRGDEPQPSGRRGLMPPQGVAQQQGGM
;
A
#
# COMPACT_ATOMS: atom_id res chain seq x y z
N MET A 1 43.05 -47.90 -11.86
CA MET A 1 41.89 -48.14 -10.97
C MET A 1 40.75 -47.30 -11.52
N GLN A 2 39.82 -47.69 -12.40
CA GLN A 2 39.03 -48.92 -12.59
C GLN A 2 38.19 -49.32 -11.36
N GLY A 3 36.96 -48.81 -11.31
CA GLY A 3 35.80 -49.35 -10.58
C GLY A 3 34.54 -48.73 -11.21
N ARG A 4 33.75 -49.46 -12.01
CA ARG A 4 32.55 -50.24 -11.60
C ARG A 4 31.63 -49.38 -10.72
N GLY A 5 30.43 -48.94 -11.12
CA GLY A 5 29.39 -49.59 -11.93
C GLY A 5 28.25 -50.01 -10.99
N ALA A 6 27.08 -49.38 -11.09
CA ALA A 6 25.83 -49.88 -10.52
C ALA A 6 24.63 -49.39 -11.37
N PRO A 7 23.81 -50.32 -11.91
CA PRO A 7 22.63 -50.03 -12.73
C PRO A 7 21.31 -50.03 -11.93
N MET A 8 20.35 -49.27 -12.45
CA MET A 8 18.89 -49.54 -12.57
C MET A 8 18.16 -50.29 -11.44
N MET A 9 17.17 -49.63 -10.82
CA MET A 9 15.96 -50.30 -10.33
C MET A 9 14.73 -49.76 -11.04
N ASN A 10 14.18 -50.60 -11.92
CA ASN A 10 12.80 -50.57 -12.38
C ASN A 10 11.92 -51.14 -11.27
N GLY A 11 10.92 -50.39 -10.81
CA GLY A 11 9.82 -50.90 -9.99
C GLY A 11 8.57 -51.10 -10.87
N PRO A 12 7.92 -52.28 -10.85
CA PRO A 12 6.76 -52.59 -11.69
C PRO A 12 5.40 -52.39 -10.99
N ALA A 13 4.37 -52.30 -11.84
CA ALA A 13 3.01 -52.86 -11.74
C ALA A 13 2.08 -52.38 -10.59
N GLU A 14 1.00 -51.67 -10.94
CA GLU A 14 -0.38 -52.19 -11.06
C GLU A 14 -1.08 -52.37 -9.69
N GLU A 15 -2.14 -51.60 -9.42
CA GLU A 15 -3.43 -52.20 -9.08
C GLU A 15 -4.59 -51.22 -9.28
N ARG A 16 -5.65 -51.74 -9.90
CA ARG A 16 -6.93 -51.12 -10.23
C ARG A 16 -7.78 -50.88 -8.99
N ALA A 17 -8.61 -49.83 -9.03
CA ALA A 17 -9.94 -49.87 -8.45
C ALA A 17 -10.91 -49.07 -9.34
N GLU A 18 -11.54 -49.80 -10.26
CA GLU A 18 -12.77 -49.39 -10.94
C GLU A 18 -13.90 -49.40 -9.91
N GLY A 19 -14.42 -48.21 -9.59
CA GLY A 19 -15.60 -48.01 -8.74
C GLY A 19 -16.76 -47.51 -9.58
N SER A 20 -17.68 -48.43 -9.86
CA SER A 20 -18.83 -48.31 -10.75
C SER A 20 -19.95 -47.39 -10.21
N ALA A 21 -20.60 -46.72 -11.17
CA ALA A 21 -22.04 -46.45 -11.26
C ALA A 21 -22.79 -45.71 -10.13
N GLY A 22 -23.22 -44.49 -10.46
CA GLY A 22 -24.25 -43.73 -9.77
C GLY A 22 -24.71 -42.51 -10.57
N HIS A 23 -24.97 -42.67 -11.86
CA HIS A 23 -25.65 -41.65 -12.69
C HIS A 23 -27.15 -41.66 -12.32
N ASN A 24 -27.63 -40.59 -11.66
CA ASN A 24 -29.06 -40.26 -11.59
C ASN A 24 -29.38 -39.34 -12.78
N PRO A 25 -30.22 -39.75 -13.75
CA PRO A 25 -30.62 -38.89 -14.86
C PRO A 25 -32.07 -38.45 -14.66
N THR A 26 -32.37 -37.57 -13.70
CA THR A 26 -33.69 -36.92 -13.63
C THR A 26 -33.66 -35.66 -12.77
N GLU A 27 -33.09 -34.58 -13.29
CA GLU A 27 -33.41 -33.20 -12.88
C GLU A 27 -32.90 -32.20 -13.94
N GLU A 28 -33.16 -32.50 -15.22
CA GLU A 28 -33.17 -31.52 -16.30
C GLU A 28 -34.61 -31.03 -16.47
N ALA A 29 -34.99 -29.98 -15.74
CA ALA A 29 -36.01 -29.01 -16.15
C ALA A 29 -36.14 -27.96 -15.04
N LEU A 30 -36.01 -26.68 -15.43
CA LEU A 30 -36.22 -25.47 -14.63
C LEU A 30 -34.96 -24.83 -14.01
N GLU A 31 -33.99 -24.48 -14.84
CA GLU A 31 -33.23 -23.23 -14.61
C GLU A 31 -33.13 -22.46 -15.94
N GLU A 32 -34.26 -21.87 -16.32
CA GLU A 32 -34.31 -20.81 -17.32
C GLU A 32 -33.65 -19.54 -16.75
N ASP A 33 -32.60 -19.10 -17.43
CA ASP A 33 -32.36 -17.71 -17.79
C ASP A 33 -32.50 -16.64 -16.68
N GLN A 34 -31.51 -16.62 -15.78
CA GLN A 34 -31.02 -15.36 -15.22
C GLN A 34 -29.51 -15.28 -15.47
N GLY A 35 -29.15 -15.19 -16.76
CA GLY A 35 -27.86 -14.68 -17.23
C GLY A 35 -27.75 -13.17 -16.95
N GLY A 36 -27.94 -12.76 -15.69
CA GLY A 36 -27.44 -11.49 -15.21
C GLY A 36 -25.93 -11.58 -15.30
N GLN A 37 -25.36 -11.03 -16.36
CA GLN A 37 -23.94 -10.72 -16.42
C GLN A 37 -23.66 -9.86 -15.19
N ILE A 38 -23.17 -10.49 -14.13
CA ILE A 38 -22.33 -9.82 -13.15
C ILE A 38 -21.14 -9.40 -14.00
N GLN A 39 -21.24 -8.22 -14.61
CA GLN A 39 -20.08 -7.41 -14.93
C GLN A 39 -19.38 -7.30 -13.59
N GLY A 40 -18.47 -8.25 -13.35
CA GLY A 40 -17.59 -8.20 -12.20
C GLY A 40 -17.03 -6.80 -12.20
N ASP A 41 -17.15 -6.12 -11.07
CA ASP A 41 -16.47 -4.87 -10.74
C ASP A 41 -14.98 -5.08 -11.00
N GLN A 42 -14.57 -5.03 -12.27
CA GLN A 42 -13.19 -4.89 -12.62
C GLN A 42 -12.82 -3.52 -12.06
N PRO A 43 -11.86 -3.45 -11.13
CA PRO A 43 -11.44 -2.18 -10.58
C PRO A 43 -11.09 -1.27 -11.75
N ASN A 44 -11.91 -0.22 -11.93
CA ASN A 44 -11.79 0.72 -13.04
C ASN A 44 -10.65 1.67 -12.72
N VAL A 45 -9.42 1.15 -12.77
CA VAL A 45 -8.19 1.93 -12.58
C VAL A 45 -8.01 2.79 -13.82
N SER A 46 -7.86 4.11 -13.63
CA SER A 46 -7.62 5.01 -14.76
C SER A 46 -6.24 4.73 -15.39
N PRO A 47 -6.07 4.94 -16.71
CA PRO A 47 -4.76 4.79 -17.35
C PRO A 47 -3.66 5.62 -16.68
N GLU A 48 -4.01 6.80 -16.17
CA GLU A 48 -3.11 7.69 -15.44
C GLU A 48 -2.65 7.08 -14.11
N GLU A 49 -3.57 6.45 -13.36
CA GLU A 49 -3.25 5.79 -12.10
C GLU A 49 -2.38 4.55 -12.33
N GLN A 50 -2.67 3.75 -13.35
CA GLN A 50 -1.83 2.61 -13.73
C GLN A 50 -0.41 3.06 -14.09
N ALA A 51 -0.26 4.16 -14.82
CA ALA A 51 1.06 4.70 -15.16
C ALA A 51 1.83 5.18 -13.90
N GLN A 52 1.14 5.79 -12.93
CA GLN A 52 1.75 6.14 -11.64
C GLN A 52 2.16 4.90 -10.85
N TYR A 53 1.32 3.86 -10.85
CA TYR A 53 1.58 2.58 -10.21
C TYR A 53 2.83 1.91 -10.78
N ASP A 54 2.90 1.78 -12.10
CA ASP A 54 4.02 1.16 -12.79
C ASP A 54 5.33 1.91 -12.50
N GLN A 55 5.29 3.25 -12.58
CA GLN A 55 6.45 4.09 -12.25
C GLN A 55 6.86 3.95 -10.78
N PHE A 56 5.89 3.86 -9.87
CA PHE A 56 6.14 3.65 -8.45
C PHE A 56 6.87 2.32 -8.21
N MET A 57 6.37 1.22 -8.77
CA MET A 57 6.95 -0.12 -8.60
C MET A 57 8.34 -0.24 -9.23
N ASP A 58 8.54 0.31 -10.43
CA ASP A 58 9.85 0.36 -11.08
C ASP A 58 10.91 1.06 -10.22
N GLN A 59 10.54 2.19 -9.62
CA GLN A 59 11.44 2.92 -8.71
C GLN A 59 11.66 2.18 -7.40
N ALA A 60 10.62 1.53 -6.85
CA ALA A 60 10.70 0.74 -5.64
C ALA A 60 11.71 -0.41 -5.80
N PHE A 61 11.58 -1.19 -6.86
CA PHE A 61 12.48 -2.30 -7.15
C PHE A 61 13.89 -1.83 -7.46
N ARG A 62 14.05 -0.74 -8.21
CA ARG A 62 15.37 -0.14 -8.42
C ARG A 62 16.03 0.28 -7.11
N LEU A 63 15.26 0.81 -6.16
CA LEU A 63 15.79 1.24 -4.87
C LEU A 63 16.18 0.04 -3.99
N ILE A 64 15.32 -0.97 -3.92
CA ILE A 64 15.51 -2.15 -3.06
C ILE A 64 16.64 -3.03 -3.57
N TYR A 65 16.62 -3.35 -4.86
CA TYR A 65 17.52 -4.32 -5.48
C TYR A 65 18.79 -3.69 -6.06
N ASP A 66 19.02 -2.38 -5.84
CA ASP A 66 20.33 -1.79 -6.10
C ASP A 66 21.41 -2.48 -5.26
N GLN A 67 22.57 -2.73 -5.87
CA GLN A 67 23.68 -3.48 -5.27
C GLN A 67 24.14 -2.90 -3.92
N LYS A 68 24.01 -1.58 -3.71
CA LYS A 68 24.41 -0.91 -2.47
C LYS A 68 23.29 -0.87 -1.43
N SER A 69 22.04 -0.75 -1.89
CA SER A 69 20.87 -0.66 -1.01
C SER A 69 20.44 -2.03 -0.48
N PHE A 70 20.48 -3.08 -1.32
CA PHE A 70 19.94 -4.39 -0.99
C PHE A 70 20.48 -4.97 0.33
N PRO A 71 21.81 -4.94 0.61
CA PRO A 71 22.32 -5.42 1.90
C PRO A 71 21.79 -4.63 3.10
N GLN A 72 21.52 -3.33 2.94
CA GLN A 72 20.95 -2.49 4.00
C GLN A 72 19.47 -2.79 4.23
N VAL A 73 18.73 -3.09 3.16
CA VAL A 73 17.34 -3.55 3.24
C VAL A 73 17.28 -4.86 4.02
N MET A 74 18.08 -5.86 3.63
CA MET A 74 18.13 -7.16 4.32
C MET A 74 18.54 -7.01 5.79
N LYS A 75 19.54 -6.16 6.09
CA LYS A 75 19.96 -5.87 7.46
C LYS A 75 18.82 -5.26 8.29
N ARG A 76 18.00 -4.40 7.70
CA ARG A 76 16.86 -3.77 8.39
C ARG A 76 15.72 -4.74 8.65
N LEU A 77 15.45 -5.68 7.74
CA LEU A 77 14.44 -6.71 7.94
C LEU A 77 14.67 -7.53 9.22
N VAL A 78 15.94 -7.77 9.57
CA VAL A 78 16.34 -8.52 10.78
C VAL A 78 16.76 -7.64 11.95
N ALA A 79 16.55 -6.32 11.87
CA ALA A 79 16.97 -5.39 12.92
C ALA A 79 16.09 -5.47 14.18
N THR A 80 14.87 -5.99 14.05
CA THR A 80 13.93 -6.20 15.14
C THR A 80 13.77 -7.70 15.43
N PRO A 81 13.52 -8.11 16.69
CA PRO A 81 13.22 -9.52 17.00
C PRO A 81 11.92 -10.03 16.37
N ASP A 82 10.97 -9.13 16.10
CA ASP A 82 9.72 -9.44 15.43
C ASP A 82 9.87 -9.24 13.90
N PRO A 83 9.76 -10.30 13.08
CA PRO A 83 9.89 -10.21 11.63
C PRO A 83 8.75 -9.40 10.97
N VAL A 84 7.55 -9.37 11.57
CA VAL A 84 6.41 -8.58 11.09
C VAL A 84 6.73 -7.08 11.18
N GLU A 85 7.32 -6.66 12.32
CA GLU A 85 7.78 -5.28 12.52
C GLU A 85 8.89 -4.90 11.54
N GLY A 86 9.86 -5.79 11.34
CA GLY A 86 10.98 -5.59 10.43
C GLY A 86 10.52 -5.38 8.98
N LEU A 87 9.63 -6.24 8.50
CA LEU A 87 9.04 -6.14 7.17
C LEU A 87 8.25 -4.83 7.00
N ALA A 88 7.35 -4.53 7.94
CA ALA A 88 6.54 -3.32 7.91
C ALA A 88 7.39 -2.03 7.89
N ALA A 89 8.42 -1.96 8.73
CA ALA A 89 9.30 -0.79 8.81
C ALA A 89 10.09 -0.56 7.51
N VAL A 90 10.57 -1.64 6.87
CA VAL A 90 11.28 -1.54 5.59
C VAL A 90 10.36 -1.07 4.47
N VAL A 91 9.14 -1.60 4.38
CA VAL A 91 8.14 -1.16 3.38
C VAL A 91 7.86 0.34 3.53
N VAL A 92 7.54 0.79 4.75
CA VAL A 92 7.25 2.22 5.01
C VAL A 92 8.42 3.13 4.64
N MET A 93 9.64 2.71 4.97
CA MET A 93 10.85 3.45 4.61
C MET A 93 11.00 3.61 3.09
N VAL A 94 10.73 2.55 2.32
CA VAL A 94 10.80 2.61 0.84
C VAL A 94 9.69 3.50 0.29
N VAL A 95 8.45 3.29 0.72
CA VAL A 95 7.28 4.08 0.30
C VAL A 95 7.52 5.58 0.55
N GLN A 96 8.02 5.95 1.73
CA GLN A 96 8.33 7.35 2.04
C GLN A 96 9.45 7.91 1.17
N ARG A 97 10.50 7.13 0.91
CA ARG A 97 11.59 7.58 0.04
C ARG A 97 11.09 7.88 -1.37
N LEU A 98 10.18 7.05 -1.88
CA LEU A 98 9.55 7.25 -3.18
C LEU A 98 8.63 8.47 -3.18
N GLN A 99 7.80 8.62 -2.16
CA GLN A 99 6.93 9.78 -2.00
C GLN A 99 7.71 11.09 -1.91
N ASP A 100 8.78 11.13 -1.12
CA ASP A 100 9.66 12.30 -1.02
C ASP A 100 10.31 12.63 -2.37
N THR A 101 10.72 11.61 -3.13
CA THR A 101 11.31 11.76 -4.46
C THR A 101 10.29 12.30 -5.47
N ALA A 102 9.07 11.74 -5.49
CA ALA A 102 7.98 12.20 -6.34
C ALA A 102 7.62 13.67 -6.01
N LYS A 103 7.50 14.00 -4.71
CA LYS A 103 7.23 15.36 -4.25
C LYS A 103 8.32 16.35 -4.67
N GLN A 104 9.59 15.96 -4.62
CA GLN A 104 10.70 16.78 -5.11
C GLN A 104 10.63 17.03 -6.63
N GLN A 105 10.01 16.11 -7.38
CA GLN A 105 9.74 16.25 -8.81
C GLN A 105 8.43 17.00 -9.12
N GLY A 106 7.70 17.45 -8.10
CA GLY A 106 6.40 18.10 -8.25
C GLY A 106 5.27 17.13 -8.60
N VAL A 107 5.48 15.83 -8.39
CA VAL A 107 4.48 14.79 -8.60
C VAL A 107 3.90 14.36 -7.25
N GLN A 108 2.59 14.34 -7.14
CA GLN A 108 1.89 13.79 -5.98
C GLN A 108 1.36 12.41 -6.34
N LEU A 109 1.81 11.37 -5.62
CA LEU A 109 1.30 10.01 -5.79
C LEU A 109 -0.11 9.91 -5.19
N SER A 110 -1.01 9.22 -5.88
CA SER A 110 -2.35 8.96 -5.36
C SER A 110 -2.30 8.06 -4.12
N GLY A 111 -3.34 8.14 -3.28
CA GLY A 111 -3.47 7.27 -2.10
C GLY A 111 -3.57 5.79 -2.49
N ASP A 112 -4.26 5.50 -3.58
CA ASP A 112 -4.46 4.14 -4.08
C ASP A 112 -3.16 3.52 -4.60
N VAL A 113 -2.33 4.30 -5.33
CA VAL A 113 -0.99 3.88 -5.75
C VAL A 113 -0.11 3.58 -4.53
N LEU A 114 -0.12 4.44 -3.51
CA LEU A 114 0.66 4.21 -2.29
C LEU A 114 0.19 2.97 -1.52
N TYR A 115 -1.13 2.75 -1.45
CA TYR A 115 -1.73 1.61 -0.75
C TYR A 115 -1.44 0.29 -1.48
N HIS A 116 -1.84 0.18 -2.74
CA HIS A 116 -1.66 -1.04 -3.52
C HIS A 116 -0.18 -1.32 -3.79
N GLY A 117 0.59 -0.30 -4.15
CA GLY A 117 2.03 -0.47 -4.40
C GLY A 117 2.78 -0.84 -3.12
N GLY A 118 2.38 -0.28 -1.97
CA GLY A 118 2.91 -0.68 -0.68
C GLY A 118 2.61 -2.14 -0.30
N ALA A 119 1.41 -2.63 -0.62
CA ALA A 119 1.01 -4.02 -0.38
C ALA A 119 1.78 -5.01 -1.26
N ASP A 120 1.90 -4.72 -2.56
CA ASP A 120 2.67 -5.57 -3.49
C ASP A 120 4.16 -5.58 -3.13
N LEU A 121 4.71 -4.42 -2.74
CA LEU A 121 6.08 -4.31 -2.25
C LEU A 121 6.32 -5.15 -0.99
N LEU A 122 5.35 -5.17 -0.08
CA LEU A 122 5.40 -5.98 1.14
C LEU A 122 5.45 -7.47 0.80
N ALA A 123 4.60 -7.93 -0.13
CA ALA A 123 4.58 -9.32 -0.56
C ALA A 123 5.90 -9.73 -1.23
N ASP A 124 6.45 -8.89 -2.10
CA ASP A 124 7.74 -9.12 -2.78
C ASP A 124 8.92 -9.18 -1.80
N LEU A 125 8.96 -8.26 -0.82
CA LEU A 125 10.00 -8.28 0.22
C LEU A 125 9.89 -9.50 1.14
N ALA A 126 8.67 -9.97 1.43
CA ALA A 126 8.46 -11.18 2.21
C ALA A 126 8.95 -12.44 1.47
N ASP A 127 8.61 -12.59 0.18
CA ASP A 127 9.11 -13.68 -0.67
C ASP A 127 10.65 -13.63 -0.79
N THR A 128 11.22 -12.44 -0.91
CA THR A 128 12.68 -12.24 -0.92
C THR A 128 13.32 -12.66 0.41
N ALA A 129 12.71 -12.30 1.54
CA ALA A 129 13.19 -12.69 2.87
C ALA A 129 13.14 -14.21 3.07
N GLU A 130 12.09 -14.87 2.58
CA GLU A 130 11.96 -16.33 2.58
C GLU A 130 13.08 -16.98 1.75
N LYS A 131 13.29 -16.52 0.51
CA LYS A 131 14.36 -17.01 -0.37
C LYS A 131 15.76 -16.79 0.21
N ALA A 132 15.94 -15.75 1.03
CA ALA A 132 17.18 -15.48 1.75
C ALA A 132 17.34 -16.32 3.03
N GLY A 133 16.34 -17.14 3.39
CA GLY A 133 16.34 -17.96 4.60
C GLY A 133 16.17 -17.16 5.89
N ILE A 134 15.59 -15.96 5.81
CA ILE A 134 15.40 -15.07 6.97
C ILE A 134 14.15 -15.49 7.76
N HIS A 135 13.00 -15.52 7.11
CA HIS A 135 11.72 -15.88 7.72
C HIS A 135 10.72 -16.28 6.62
N THR A 136 9.90 -17.30 6.88
CA THR A 136 8.76 -17.67 6.02
C THR A 136 7.51 -17.06 6.62
N PHE A 137 6.92 -16.10 5.92
CA PHE A 137 5.75 -15.37 6.42
C PHE A 137 4.46 -16.13 6.11
N SER A 138 3.67 -16.42 7.13
CA SER A 138 2.29 -16.91 6.96
C SER A 138 1.37 -15.81 6.42
N PRO A 139 0.23 -16.15 5.80
CA PRO A 139 -0.75 -15.16 5.35
C PRO A 139 -1.20 -14.19 6.46
N GLN A 140 -1.36 -14.69 7.69
CA GLN A 140 -1.73 -13.86 8.84
C GLN A 140 -0.62 -12.90 9.26
N GLU A 141 0.66 -13.27 9.09
CA GLU A 141 1.79 -12.37 9.34
C GLU A 141 1.90 -11.30 8.26
N LEU A 142 1.66 -11.63 6.99
CA LEU A 142 1.63 -10.64 5.91
C LEU A 142 0.53 -9.60 6.13
N GLU A 143 -0.67 -10.05 6.50
CA GLU A 143 -1.78 -9.14 6.83
C GLU A 143 -1.44 -8.25 8.03
N LYS A 144 -0.87 -8.83 9.11
CA LYS A 144 -0.39 -8.05 10.26
C LYS A 144 0.69 -7.04 9.86
N ALA A 145 1.63 -7.43 9.00
CA ALA A 145 2.70 -6.56 8.53
C ALA A 145 2.12 -5.39 7.72
N LEU A 146 1.09 -5.64 6.90
CA LEU A 146 0.39 -4.59 6.16
C LEU A 146 -0.28 -3.59 7.10
N TYR A 147 -1.08 -4.05 8.06
CA TYR A 147 -1.70 -3.14 9.04
C TYR A 147 -0.66 -2.37 9.86
N ARG A 148 0.45 -3.04 10.20
CA ARG A 148 1.55 -2.40 10.92
C ARG A 148 2.23 -1.33 10.07
N ALA A 149 2.45 -1.59 8.79
CA ALA A 149 3.00 -0.64 7.84
C ALA A 149 2.09 0.60 7.70
N LEU A 150 0.77 0.39 7.61
CA LEU A 150 -0.19 1.51 7.55
C LEU A 150 -0.15 2.38 8.82
N ASP A 151 -0.07 1.77 10.00
CA ASP A 151 0.04 2.50 11.27
C ASP A 151 1.35 3.29 11.38
N LEU A 152 2.47 2.67 11.01
CA LEU A 152 3.78 3.32 10.95
C LEU A 152 3.78 4.49 9.95
N TYR A 153 3.25 4.29 8.75
CA TYR A 153 3.15 5.32 7.72
C TYR A 153 2.33 6.51 8.21
N ARG A 154 1.16 6.25 8.80
CA ARG A 154 0.30 7.28 9.41
C ARG A 154 1.03 8.05 10.52
N THR A 155 1.69 7.33 11.44
CA THR A 155 2.42 7.92 12.56
C THR A 155 3.53 8.85 12.07
N MET A 156 4.30 8.42 11.08
CA MET A 156 5.38 9.21 10.49
C MET A 156 4.86 10.43 9.70
N GLY A 157 3.73 10.27 8.98
CA GLY A 157 3.06 11.38 8.33
C GLY A 157 2.59 12.46 9.31
N GLN A 158 2.09 12.04 10.49
CA GLN A 158 1.71 12.97 11.56
C GLN A 158 2.93 13.67 12.18
N GLN A 159 4.00 12.92 12.45
CA GLN A 159 5.23 13.46 13.03
C GLN A 159 5.94 14.46 12.10
N SER A 160 5.91 14.21 10.79
CA SER A 160 6.49 15.10 9.78
C SER A 160 5.61 16.30 9.44
N GLY A 161 4.38 16.35 9.96
CA GLY A 161 3.38 17.37 9.61
C GLY A 161 2.82 17.23 8.18
N GLN A 162 3.11 16.13 7.48
CA GLN A 162 2.52 15.84 6.17
C GLN A 162 1.05 15.44 6.27
N LEU A 163 0.67 14.78 7.36
CA LEU A 163 -0.72 14.47 7.70
C LEU A 163 -1.15 15.37 8.84
N ASP A 164 -2.10 16.27 8.58
CA ASP A 164 -2.74 17.05 9.61
C ASP A 164 -3.78 16.17 10.33
N PRO A 165 -3.63 15.88 11.64
CA PRO A 165 -4.63 15.12 12.38
C PRO A 165 -5.91 15.94 12.67
N ARG A 166 -5.86 17.27 12.55
CA ARG A 166 -6.95 18.16 12.97
C ARG A 166 -8.26 17.95 12.21
N PRO A 167 -8.27 17.79 10.86
CA PRO A 167 -9.52 17.53 10.14
C PRO A 167 -10.22 16.26 10.64
N PHE A 168 -9.46 15.19 10.87
CA PHE A 168 -10.02 13.96 11.40
C PHE A 168 -10.57 14.11 12.83
N GLN A 169 -9.87 14.87 13.68
CA GLN A 169 -10.36 15.17 15.04
C GLN A 169 -11.65 15.99 15.02
N GLN A 170 -11.73 17.01 14.15
CA GLN A 170 -12.93 17.82 13.99
C GLN A 170 -14.12 17.00 13.49
N ASP A 171 -13.88 16.15 12.49
CA ASP A 171 -14.84 15.20 11.94
C ASP A 171 -15.35 14.24 13.04
N TRP A 172 -14.43 13.71 13.86
CA TRP A 172 -14.75 12.84 14.99
C TRP A 172 -15.55 13.55 16.08
N ASP A 173 -15.21 14.79 16.43
CA ASP A 173 -15.95 15.59 17.40
C ASP A 173 -17.38 15.92 16.93
N VAL A 174 -17.59 16.04 15.61
CA VAL A 174 -18.93 16.17 15.03
C VAL A 174 -19.70 14.87 15.18
N LEU A 175 -19.09 13.73 14.84
CA LEU A 175 -19.72 12.41 15.00
C LEU A 175 -20.08 12.12 16.45
N GLN A 176 -19.18 12.36 17.39
CA GLN A 176 -19.42 12.11 18.82
C GLN A 176 -20.54 13.00 19.38
N ARG A 177 -20.64 14.26 18.93
CA ARG A 177 -21.75 15.15 19.32
C ARG A 177 -23.06 14.74 18.69
N ALA A 178 -23.05 14.27 17.44
CA ALA A 178 -24.22 13.78 16.75
C ALA A 178 -24.76 12.49 17.41
N ASP A 179 -23.87 11.56 17.76
CA ASP A 179 -24.19 10.33 18.49
C ASP A 179 -24.88 10.64 19.83
N LYS A 180 -24.25 11.48 20.67
CA LYS A 180 -24.84 11.92 21.95
C LYS A 180 -26.19 12.63 21.80
N ALA A 181 -26.45 13.22 20.64
CA ALA A 181 -27.70 13.92 20.34
C ALA A 181 -28.72 13.04 19.60
N GLY A 182 -28.41 11.77 19.28
CA GLY A 182 -29.28 10.91 18.49
C GLY A 182 -29.46 11.36 17.04
N ARG A 183 -28.47 12.09 16.47
CA ARG A 183 -28.49 12.67 15.11
C ARG A 183 -27.40 12.09 14.21
N LEU A 184 -26.97 10.87 14.45
CA LEU A 184 -25.91 10.22 13.68
C LEU A 184 -26.26 10.15 12.18
N ASP A 185 -27.53 9.85 11.87
CA ASP A 185 -28.05 9.72 10.51
C ASP A 185 -27.95 11.04 9.69
N GLU A 186 -27.97 12.20 10.35
CA GLU A 186 -27.87 13.50 9.68
C GLU A 186 -26.44 13.84 9.24
N VAL A 187 -25.44 13.32 9.95
CA VAL A 187 -24.03 13.67 9.74
C VAL A 187 -23.29 12.62 8.90
N LEU A 188 -23.67 11.34 8.98
CA LEU A 188 -23.05 10.25 8.23
C LEU A 188 -22.96 10.50 6.70
N PRO A 189 -23.99 11.03 6.02
CA PRO A 189 -23.93 11.28 4.58
C PRO A 189 -22.85 12.29 4.16
N GLN A 190 -22.43 13.18 5.06
CA GLN A 190 -21.45 14.23 4.78
C GLN A 190 -20.02 13.69 4.76
N PHE A 191 -19.74 12.62 5.53
CA PHE A 191 -18.43 11.99 5.58
C PHE A 191 -18.16 11.08 4.38
N GLY A 192 -19.21 10.48 3.80
CA GLY A 192 -19.07 9.63 2.61
C GLY A 192 -18.85 10.39 1.30
N LYS A 193 -19.28 11.66 1.21
CA LYS A 193 -19.25 12.43 -0.06
C LYS A 193 -18.15 13.49 -0.16
N GLY A 194 -17.46 13.78 0.95
CA GLY A 194 -16.67 15.00 1.09
C GLY A 194 -15.16 14.87 0.84
N ARG A 195 -14.60 13.66 0.73
CA ARG A 195 -13.14 13.46 0.64
C ARG A 195 -12.61 13.33 -0.78
N GLU A 196 -13.39 12.75 -1.69
CA GLU A 196 -12.98 12.53 -3.09
C GLU A 196 -12.86 13.84 -3.90
N ASN A 197 -13.64 14.87 -3.53
CA ASN A 197 -13.67 16.15 -4.25
C ASN A 197 -12.87 17.29 -3.59
N ARG A 198 -12.08 17.01 -2.55
CA ARG A 198 -11.34 18.05 -1.79
C ARG A 198 -9.82 17.99 -1.96
N GLY A 199 -9.31 17.06 -2.77
CA GLY A 199 -7.95 17.11 -3.31
C GLY A 199 -7.91 18.14 -4.45
N ASP A 200 -6.87 18.96 -4.49
CA ASP A 200 -6.51 19.82 -5.63
C ASP A 200 -7.28 21.13 -5.88
N GLU A 201 -7.91 21.76 -4.86
CA GLU A 201 -8.09 23.22 -4.94
C GLU A 201 -6.88 23.90 -4.28
N PRO A 202 -5.89 24.40 -5.05
CA PRO A 202 -4.76 25.11 -4.50
C PRO A 202 -5.30 26.29 -3.70
N GLN A 203 -5.08 26.29 -2.38
CA GLN A 203 -5.38 27.44 -1.54
C GLN A 203 -4.82 28.67 -2.26
N PRO A 204 -5.65 29.68 -2.58
CA PRO A 204 -5.17 30.89 -3.23
C PRO A 204 -4.15 31.49 -2.29
N SER A 205 -2.87 31.27 -2.62
CA SER A 205 -1.72 31.80 -1.90
C SER A 205 -1.98 33.28 -1.76
N GLY A 206 -2.27 33.66 -0.51
CA GLY A 206 -2.90 34.91 -0.18
C GLY A 206 -2.26 36.04 -0.96
N ARG A 207 -3.12 36.87 -1.56
CA ARG A 207 -2.86 38.25 -1.93
C ARG A 207 -1.82 38.81 -0.97
N ARG A 208 -0.56 38.79 -1.41
CA ARG A 208 0.56 39.46 -0.75
C ARG A 208 0.17 40.91 -0.78
N GLY A 209 -0.34 41.39 0.36
CA GLY A 209 -0.62 42.80 0.56
C GLY A 209 0.61 43.56 0.11
N LEU A 210 0.40 44.44 -0.87
CA LEU A 210 1.33 45.47 -1.27
C LEU A 210 1.70 46.27 -0.02
N MET A 211 2.80 45.89 0.65
CA MET A 211 3.44 46.80 1.58
C MET A 211 4.05 47.92 0.75
N PRO A 212 3.70 49.18 1.02
CA PRO A 212 4.40 50.29 0.41
C PRO A 212 5.87 50.27 0.85
N PRO A 213 6.80 50.71 -0.02
CA PRO A 213 8.22 50.79 0.31
C PRO A 213 8.41 51.77 1.48
N GLN A 214 8.79 51.25 2.66
CA GLN A 214 9.28 52.11 3.74
C GLN A 214 10.65 52.68 3.33
N GLY A 215 10.70 54.01 3.37
CA GLY A 215 11.78 54.82 2.87
C GLY A 215 13.12 54.56 3.54
N VAL A 216 14.14 54.79 2.71
CA VAL A 216 15.56 54.80 3.02
C VAL A 216 15.84 55.95 4.00
N ALA A 217 16.14 55.65 5.25
CA ALA A 217 16.75 56.62 6.17
C ALA A 217 18.27 56.50 6.05
N GLN A 218 18.86 57.39 5.24
CA GLN A 218 20.28 57.74 5.29
C GLN A 218 20.61 58.22 6.70
N GLN A 219 21.51 57.53 7.39
CA GLN A 219 22.22 58.10 8.54
C GLN A 219 23.67 58.37 8.12
N GLN A 220 23.88 59.59 7.63
CA GLN A 220 25.17 60.24 7.64
C GLN A 220 25.52 60.66 9.07
N GLY A 221 26.80 60.51 9.42
CA GLY A 221 27.47 61.46 10.29
C GLY A 221 27.98 60.90 11.62
N GLY A 222 29.30 60.97 11.82
CA GLY A 222 29.88 60.90 13.16
C GLY A 222 31.37 60.53 13.18
N MET A 223 32.21 61.50 12.80
CA MET A 223 33.63 61.76 13.17
C MET A 223 34.55 60.60 13.56
#